data_AF-A0A525J504-F1
#
_entry.id   AF-A0A525J504-F1
#
_cell.length_a   1.000
_cell.length_b   1.000
_cell.length_c   1.000
_cell.angle_alpha   90.00
_cell.angle_beta   90.00
_cell.angle_gamma   90.00
#
_symmetry.space_group_name_H-M   'P 1'
#
loop_
_entity.id
_entity.type
_entity.pdbx_description
1 polymer ?
#
loop_
_entity_poly.entity_id
_entity_poly.type
_entity_poly.pdbx_seq_one_letter_code
_entity_poly.pdbx_strand_id
1 'polypeptide(L)'
;MTKVASPLAAAAKAPDAPATAELFRNLRNPFFIGENAALTQALGWTDAWTTKPSEYAAAAESAADVAAAVSETDYFQPDWQTAFWGEHYARLAAIKRRYDPDGLFFVHHSVGSEAWNPDGFTTIA
;
A
#
# COMPACT_ATOMS: atom_id res chain seq x y z
N MET A 1 8.59 3.19 -8.94
CA MET A 1 7.19 3.60 -8.72
C MET A 1 6.88 4.86 -9.51
N THR A 2 5.67 4.96 -10.06
CA THR A 2 5.21 6.09 -10.88
C THR A 2 4.01 6.74 -10.20
N LYS A 3 3.96 8.08 -10.20
CA LYS A 3 2.82 8.81 -9.63
C LYS A 3 1.56 8.57 -10.46
N VAL A 4 0.47 8.22 -9.79
CA VAL A 4 -0.82 7.93 -10.42
C VAL A 4 -1.62 9.23 -10.54
N ALA A 5 -2.19 9.46 -11.72
CA ALA A 5 -3.04 10.62 -12.00
C ALA A 5 -4.43 10.16 -12.43
N SER A 6 -5.47 10.56 -11.69
CA SER A 6 -6.84 10.25 -12.07
C SER A 6 -7.30 11.08 -13.27
N PRO A 7 -7.84 10.46 -14.33
CA PRO A 7 -8.41 11.20 -15.46
C PRO A 7 -9.66 12.02 -15.05
N LEU A 8 -10.34 11.62 -13.96
CA LEU A 8 -11.47 12.36 -13.40
C LEU A 8 -11.06 13.74 -12.85
N ALA A 9 -9.81 13.90 -12.41
CA ALA A 9 -9.32 15.19 -11.93
C ALA A 9 -9.21 16.25 -13.05
N ALA A 10 -8.88 15.83 -14.27
CA ALA A 10 -8.90 16.70 -15.44
C ALA A 10 -10.34 17.00 -15.89
N ALA A 11 -11.20 15.98 -15.91
CA ALA A 11 -12.62 16.13 -16.24
C ALA A 11 -13.35 17.10 -15.30
N ALA A 12 -13.08 17.04 -14.00
CA ALA A 12 -13.66 17.95 -13.01
C ALA A 12 -13.29 19.43 -13.26
N LYS A 13 -12.13 19.70 -13.86
CA LYS A 13 -11.69 21.07 -14.20
C LYS A 13 -12.25 21.57 -15.54
N ALA A 14 -12.62 20.66 -16.44
CA ALA A 14 -13.09 20.97 -17.78
C ALA A 14 -14.26 20.05 -18.19
N PRO A 15 -15.43 20.20 -17.55
CA PRO A 15 -16.55 19.27 -17.71
C PRO A 15 -17.08 19.21 -19.16
N ASP A 16 -17.01 20.32 -19.89
CA ASP A 16 -17.55 20.44 -21.26
C ASP A 16 -16.51 20.11 -22.36
N ALA A 17 -15.29 19.72 -21.97
CA ALA A 17 -14.25 19.41 -22.95
C ALA A 17 -14.56 18.10 -23.72
N PRO A 18 -14.23 18.01 -25.03
CA PRO A 18 -14.39 16.78 -25.80
C PRO A 18 -13.72 15.55 -25.16
N ALA A 19 -12.56 15.76 -24.51
CA ALA A 19 -11.83 14.72 -23.78
C ALA A 19 -12.63 14.17 -22.58
N THR A 20 -13.40 15.02 -21.89
CA THR A 20 -14.28 14.59 -20.80
C THR A 20 -15.40 13.72 -21.34
N ALA A 21 -16.04 14.14 -22.44
CA ALA A 21 -17.07 13.33 -23.08
C ALA A 21 -16.54 11.95 -23.54
N GLU A 22 -15.30 11.90 -24.03
CA GLU A 22 -14.64 10.64 -24.38
C GLU A 22 -14.35 9.76 -23.17
N LEU A 23 -13.82 10.34 -22.08
CA LEU A 23 -13.60 9.63 -20.83
C LEU A 23 -14.89 8.94 -20.35
N PHE A 24 -16.02 9.66 -20.30
CA PHE A 24 -17.30 9.09 -19.85
C PHE A 24 -17.86 8.02 -20.81
N ARG A 25 -17.53 8.05 -22.11
CA ARG A 25 -17.83 6.92 -23.01
C ARG A 25 -16.99 5.70 -22.65
N ASN A 26 -15.70 5.89 -22.41
CA ASN A 26 -14.78 4.79 -22.07
C ASN A 26 -15.04 4.20 -20.68
N LEU A 27 -15.55 4.97 -19.73
CA LEU A 27 -15.96 4.47 -18.40
C LEU A 27 -17.11 3.47 -18.44
N ARG A 28 -17.77 3.27 -19.58
CA ARG A 28 -18.76 2.18 -19.77
C ARG A 28 -18.10 0.85 -20.13
N ASN A 29 -16.80 0.84 -20.42
CA ASN A 29 -16.03 -0.34 -20.76
C ASN A 29 -15.25 -0.83 -19.52
N PRO A 30 -15.55 -2.02 -18.96
CA PRO A 30 -14.84 -2.54 -17.80
C PRO A 30 -13.34 -2.77 -18.05
N PHE A 31 -12.94 -3.08 -19.29
CA PHE A 31 -11.53 -3.23 -19.63
C PHE A 31 -10.76 -1.92 -19.53
N PHE A 32 -11.35 -0.82 -20.00
CA PHE A 32 -10.75 0.51 -19.86
C PHE A 32 -10.56 0.92 -18.39
N ILE A 33 -11.52 0.56 -17.54
CA ILE A 33 -11.40 0.81 -16.09
C ILE A 33 -10.27 -0.04 -15.50
N GLY A 34 -10.22 -1.34 -15.82
CA GLY A 34 -9.21 -2.26 -15.27
C GLY A 34 -7.78 -2.00 -15.75
N GLU A 35 -7.60 -1.46 -16.95
CA GLU A 35 -6.28 -1.10 -17.50
C GLU A 35 -5.73 0.22 -16.93
N ASN A 36 -6.56 1.02 -16.26
CA ASN A 36 -6.15 2.30 -15.71
C ASN A 36 -5.87 2.20 -14.21
N ALA A 37 -4.61 2.35 -13.81
CA ALA A 37 -4.19 2.28 -12.40
C ALA A 37 -4.85 3.33 -11.47
N ALA A 38 -5.51 4.36 -12.02
CA ALA A 38 -6.20 5.40 -11.26
C ALA A 38 -7.72 5.22 -11.19
N LEU A 39 -8.29 4.18 -11.82
CA LEU A 39 -9.72 3.92 -11.84
C LEU A 39 -10.05 2.63 -11.08
N THR A 40 -11.21 2.61 -10.44
CA THR A 40 -11.65 1.50 -9.58
C THR A 40 -13.12 1.21 -9.81
N GLN A 41 -13.51 -0.07 -9.80
CA GLN A 41 -14.91 -0.49 -9.75
C GLN A 41 -15.25 -0.90 -8.32
N ALA A 42 -16.32 -0.33 -7.76
CA ALA A 42 -16.85 -0.72 -6.45
C ALA A 42 -18.35 -0.98 -6.57
N LEU A 43 -18.81 -2.03 -5.91
CA LEU A 43 -20.23 -2.30 -5.71
C LEU A 43 -20.57 -1.83 -4.29
N GLY A 44 -21.52 -0.93 -4.15
CA GLY A 44 -21.89 -0.39 -2.85
C GLY A 44 -22.95 0.68 -2.94
N TRP A 45 -23.54 1.03 -1.79
CA TRP A 45 -24.43 2.17 -1.69
C TRP A 45 -23.66 3.45 -2.00
N THR A 46 -24.25 4.31 -2.84
CA THR A 46 -23.76 5.66 -3.07
C THR A 46 -23.54 6.34 -1.71
N ASP A 47 -22.38 6.98 -1.53
CA ASP A 47 -21.94 7.69 -0.32
C ASP A 47 -21.58 6.85 0.92
N ALA A 48 -21.63 5.52 0.86
CA ALA A 48 -21.16 4.69 1.97
C ALA A 48 -19.62 4.62 2.07
N TRP A 49 -18.93 4.73 0.92
CA TRP A 49 -17.46 4.66 0.84
C TRP A 49 -16.95 5.60 -0.25
N THR A 50 -15.79 6.21 -0.04
CA THR A 50 -15.05 6.92 -1.10
C THR A 50 -13.83 6.09 -1.48
N THR A 51 -13.85 5.46 -2.65
CA THR A 51 -12.67 4.78 -3.17
C THR A 51 -11.64 5.82 -3.66
N LYS A 52 -10.38 5.62 -3.29
CA LYS A 52 -9.24 6.39 -3.81
C LYS A 52 -8.19 5.42 -4.32
N PRO A 53 -7.65 5.62 -5.53
CA PRO A 53 -6.49 4.86 -5.98
C PRO A 53 -5.27 5.21 -5.12
N SER A 54 -4.29 4.30 -5.11
CA SER A 54 -2.97 4.58 -4.52
C SER A 54 -2.31 5.79 -5.20
N GLU A 55 -1.50 6.55 -4.45
CA GLU A 55 -0.77 7.70 -5.02
C GLU A 55 0.31 7.27 -6.02
N TYR A 56 0.84 6.06 -5.85
CA TYR A 56 1.88 5.48 -6.69
C TYR A 56 1.48 4.09 -7.17
N ALA A 57 1.93 3.75 -8.37
CA ALA A 57 1.87 2.41 -8.94
C ALA A 57 3.29 1.88 -9.20
N ALA A 58 3.50 0.58 -8.99
CA ALA A 58 4.68 -0.11 -9.47
C ALA A 58 4.48 -0.49 -10.93
N ALA A 59 5.46 -0.21 -11.79
CA ALA A 59 5.52 -0.80 -13.12
C ALA A 59 6.14 -2.19 -12.95
N ALA A 60 5.37 -3.23 -13.23
CA ALA A 60 5.84 -4.61 -13.15
C ALA A 60 6.10 -5.14 -14.56
N GLU A 61 7.34 -5.51 -14.85
CA GLU A 61 7.74 -6.17 -16.09
C GLU A 61 7.97 -7.67 -15.87
N SER A 62 8.16 -8.07 -14.62
CA SER A 62 8.41 -9.44 -14.17
C SER A 62 7.68 -9.76 -12.87
N ALA A 63 7.56 -11.05 -12.56
CA ALA A 63 7.05 -11.51 -11.26
C ALA A 63 7.90 -11.02 -10.07
N ALA A 64 9.20 -10.79 -10.30
CA ALA A 64 10.10 -10.24 -9.28
C ALA A 64 9.74 -8.79 -8.93
N ASP A 65 9.34 -7.98 -9.92
CA ASP A 65 8.90 -6.60 -9.67
C ASP A 65 7.62 -6.56 -8.84
N VAL A 66 6.70 -7.50 -9.11
CA VAL A 66 5.48 -7.66 -8.29
C VAL A 66 5.86 -8.02 -6.86
N ALA A 67 6.69 -9.06 -6.67
CA ALA A 67 7.11 -9.51 -5.35
C ALA A 67 7.86 -8.43 -4.55
N ALA A 68 8.63 -7.56 -5.21
CA ALA A 68 9.28 -6.42 -4.55
C ALA A 68 8.30 -5.29 -4.19
N ALA A 69 7.20 -5.14 -4.95
CA ALA A 69 6.17 -4.12 -4.72
C ALA A 69 5.14 -4.53 -3.66
N VAL A 70 4.87 -5.82 -3.51
CA VAL A 70 4.01 -6.34 -2.43
C VAL A 70 4.86 -6.64 -1.20
N SER A 71 4.46 -6.11 -0.04
CA SER A 71 5.04 -6.53 1.24
C SER A 71 4.46 -7.87 1.67
N GLU A 72 4.95 -8.95 1.05
CA GLU A 72 4.67 -10.32 1.48
C GLU A 72 5.85 -10.82 2.32
N THR A 73 5.64 -10.97 3.62
CA THR A 73 6.65 -11.43 4.58
C THR A 73 6.36 -12.87 5.00
N ASP A 74 7.35 -13.76 4.93
CA ASP A 74 7.22 -15.11 5.50
C ASP A 74 7.13 -15.04 7.04
N TYR A 75 6.02 -15.54 7.57
CA TYR A 75 5.73 -15.59 9.00
C TYR A 75 6.83 -16.33 9.78
N PHE A 76 7.44 -17.36 9.18
CA PHE A 76 8.44 -18.20 9.83
C PHE A 76 9.88 -17.81 9.50
N GLN A 77 10.11 -16.66 8.84
CA GLN A 77 11.44 -16.24 8.41
C GLN A 77 12.40 -16.12 9.61
N PRO A 78 13.45 -16.97 9.72
CA PRO A 78 14.32 -16.97 10.89
C PRO A 78 15.18 -15.70 11.03
N ASP A 79 15.67 -15.18 9.89
CA ASP A 79 16.45 -13.94 9.82
C ASP A 79 15.58 -12.78 9.29
N TRP A 80 14.42 -12.59 9.91
CA TRP A 80 13.43 -11.60 9.47
C TRP A 80 13.92 -10.15 9.59
N GLN A 81 14.80 -9.88 10.56
CA GLN A 81 15.37 -8.54 10.76
C GLN A 81 16.11 -8.08 9.51
N THR A 82 17.00 -8.94 9.01
CA THR A 82 17.76 -8.67 7.78
C THR A 82 16.88 -8.81 6.54
N ALA A 83 16.03 -9.82 6.46
CA ALA A 83 15.21 -10.09 5.27
C ALA A 83 14.20 -8.98 4.98
N PHE A 84 13.59 -8.37 6.00
CA PHE A 84 12.52 -7.38 5.82
C PHE A 84 13.04 -5.95 5.92
N TRP A 85 14.05 -5.70 6.75
CA TRP A 85 14.51 -4.34 7.07
C TRP A 85 15.96 -4.08 6.66
N GLY A 86 16.74 -5.13 6.38
CA GLY A 86 18.14 -5.04 5.97
C GLY A 86 19.00 -4.20 6.92
N GLU A 87 19.91 -3.42 6.36
CA GLU A 87 20.81 -2.52 7.10
C GLU A 87 20.06 -1.42 7.89
N HIS A 88 18.78 -1.18 7.61
CA HIS A 88 18.00 -0.14 8.27
C HIS A 88 17.45 -0.54 9.63
N TYR A 89 17.49 -1.84 9.97
CA TYR A 89 16.89 -2.36 11.19
C TYR A 89 17.31 -1.60 12.45
N ALA A 90 18.62 -1.39 12.65
CA ALA A 90 19.15 -0.72 13.84
C ALA A 90 18.63 0.72 13.99
N ARG A 91 18.52 1.46 12.88
CA ARG A 91 17.97 2.82 12.86
C ARG A 91 16.48 2.82 13.18
N LEU A 92 15.72 1.91 12.55
CA LEU A 92 14.29 1.78 12.80
C LEU A 92 14.00 1.39 14.25
N ALA A 93 14.78 0.47 14.84
CA ALA A 93 14.64 0.08 16.24
C ALA A 93 14.89 1.26 17.20
N ALA A 94 15.87 2.12 16.91
CA ALA A 94 16.11 3.34 17.69
C ALA A 94 14.93 4.33 17.59
N ILE A 95 14.35 4.48 16.39
CA ILE A 95 13.16 5.31 16.17
C ILE A 95 11.95 4.73 16.92
N LYS A 96 11.72 3.42 16.81
CA LYS A 96 10.64 2.71 17.50
C LYS A 96 10.70 2.91 19.01
N ARG A 97 11.87 2.70 19.62
CA ARG A 97 12.08 2.96 21.07
C ARG A 97 11.79 4.41 21.48
N ARG A 98 12.01 5.38 20.59
CA ARG A 98 11.73 6.80 20.86
C ARG A 98 10.23 7.12 20.83
N TYR A 99 9.49 6.53 19.89
CA TYR A 99 8.09 6.89 19.63
C TYR A 99 7.07 5.92 20.23
N ASP A 100 7.47 4.68 20.53
CA ASP A 100 6.66 3.66 21.16
C ASP A 100 7.49 2.87 22.19
N PRO A 101 7.93 3.53 23.29
CA PRO A 101 8.77 2.91 24.31
C PRO A 101 8.05 1.79 25.07
N ASP A 102 6.71 1.87 25.18
CA ASP A 102 5.89 0.88 25.86
C ASP A 102 5.46 -0.28 24.94
N GLY A 103 5.76 -0.18 23.64
CA GLY A 103 5.48 -1.20 22.64
C GLY A 103 3.98 -1.42 22.37
N LEU A 104 3.17 -0.37 22.45
CA LEU A 104 1.72 -0.43 22.18
C LEU A 104 1.42 -1.02 20.79
N PHE A 105 2.26 -0.73 19.80
CA PHE A 105 2.12 -1.25 18.45
C PHE A 105 3.05 -2.43 18.22
N PHE A 106 2.60 -3.62 18.58
CA PHE A 106 3.32 -4.87 18.37
C PHE A 106 2.72 -5.69 17.21
N VAL A 107 3.60 -6.26 16.38
CA VAL A 107 3.27 -7.27 15.36
C VAL A 107 4.44 -8.26 15.29
N HIS A 108 4.16 -9.54 15.02
CA HIS A 108 5.18 -10.56 14.75
C HIS A 108 6.15 -10.10 13.64
N HIS A 109 7.46 -10.23 13.88
CA HIS A 109 8.54 -9.78 12.99
C HIS A 109 8.53 -8.27 12.62
N SER A 110 7.83 -7.44 13.40
CA SER A 110 7.99 -5.99 13.31
C SER A 110 9.24 -5.51 14.03
N VAL A 111 9.68 -4.30 13.71
CA VAL A 111 10.84 -3.67 14.36
C VAL A 111 10.64 -3.64 15.89
N GLY A 112 11.54 -4.31 16.61
CA GLY A 112 11.52 -4.41 18.08
C GLY A 112 10.67 -5.57 18.64
N SER A 113 10.12 -6.45 17.80
CA SER A 113 9.30 -7.57 18.25
C SER A 113 10.07 -8.62 19.06
N GLU A 114 11.40 -8.65 18.97
CA GLU A 114 12.29 -9.51 19.78
C GLU A 114 12.21 -9.22 21.29
N ALA A 115 11.66 -8.07 21.68
CA ALA A 115 11.40 -7.73 23.08
C ALA A 115 10.10 -8.36 23.63
N TRP A 116 9.39 -9.15 22.83
CA TRP A 116 8.12 -9.78 23.18
C TRP A 116 8.19 -11.29 23.04
N ASN A 117 7.42 -11.98 23.89
CA ASN A 117 7.27 -13.42 23.81
C ASN A 117 6.58 -13.85 22.48
N PRO A 118 6.74 -15.12 22.06
CA PRO A 118 6.19 -15.59 20.78
C PRO A 118 4.67 -15.51 20.64
N ASP A 119 3.93 -15.50 21.75
CA ASP A 119 2.48 -15.34 21.76
C ASP A 119 2.02 -13.86 21.75
N GLY A 120 2.94 -12.91 21.92
CA GLY A 120 2.69 -11.47 21.85
C GLY A 120 1.99 -10.86 23.06
N PHE A 121 1.79 -11.60 24.16
CA PHE A 121 1.07 -11.10 25.33
C PHE A 121 1.97 -10.44 26.38
N THR A 122 3.27 -10.74 26.41
CA THR A 122 4.17 -10.19 27.43
C THR A 122 5.53 -9.78 26.86
N THR A 123 6.07 -8.69 27.41
CA THR A 123 7.44 -8.25 27.13
C THR A 123 8.43 -9.13 27.89
N ILE A 124 9.51 -9.52 27.22
CA ILE A 124 10.64 -10.23 27.83
C ILE A 124 11.62 -9.16 28.31
N ALA A 125 11.52 -8.83 29.59
CA ALA A 125 12.32 -7.79 30.24
C ALA A 125 13.84 -8.05 30.16
#